data_AF-A0A2V6KSM5-F1
#
_entry.id   AF-A0A2V6KSM5-F1
#
_cell.length_a   1.000
_cell.length_b   1.000
_cell.length_c   1.000
_cell.angle_alpha   90.00
_cell.angle_beta   90.00
_cell.angle_gamma   90.00
#
_symmetry.space_group_name_H-M   'P 1'
#
loop_
_entity.id
_entity.type
_entity.pdbx_description
1 polymer ?
#
loop_
_entity_poly.entity_id
_entity_poly.type
_entity_poly.pdbx_seq_one_letter_code
_entity_poly.pdbx_strand_id
1 'polypeptide(L)'
;KARRQAEILHAENPKLYPHFNSGYRNFESLKPLYQKNTARLSLMLNAEMRAMVADLNRELNNSDHVRIEYSNALTKIDLSHLELLNAVDAWHPSIEGHKVLAQAAFNALRPSLVFLRIGTKPMIKPRLQVSNYQARQ
;
A
#
# COMPACT_ATOMS: atom_id res chain seq x y z
N LYS A 1 -7.96 -8.99 14.45
CA LYS A 1 -7.67 -10.07 15.42
C LYS A 1 -6.58 -9.62 16.39
N ALA A 2 -5.39 -9.23 15.90
CA ALA A 2 -4.32 -8.59 16.69
C ALA A 2 -4.80 -7.53 17.68
N ARG A 3 -5.61 -6.56 17.25
CA ARG A 3 -6.08 -5.47 18.15
C ARG A 3 -6.87 -5.97 19.37
N ARG A 4 -7.66 -7.06 19.25
CA ARG A 4 -8.35 -7.66 20.40
C ARG A 4 -7.39 -8.38 21.34
N GLN A 5 -6.34 -9.00 20.81
CA GLN A 5 -5.28 -9.59 21.64
C GLN A 5 -4.52 -8.49 22.39
N ALA A 6 -4.22 -7.36 21.73
CA ALA A 6 -3.59 -6.22 22.38
C ALA A 6 -4.49 -5.61 23.48
N GLU A 7 -5.81 -5.59 23.28
CA GLU A 7 -6.79 -5.19 24.31
C GLU A 7 -6.70 -6.07 25.56
N ILE A 8 -6.65 -7.40 25.38
CA ILE A 8 -6.52 -8.36 26.47
C ILE A 8 -5.19 -8.13 27.23
N LEU A 9 -4.07 -8.01 26.50
CA LEU A 9 -2.76 -7.75 27.09
C LEU A 9 -2.71 -6.41 27.85
N HIS A 10 -3.34 -5.38 27.31
CA HIS A 10 -3.45 -4.08 27.98
C HIS A 10 -4.31 -4.15 29.24
N ALA A 11 -5.41 -4.91 29.22
CA ALA A 11 -6.27 -5.11 30.38
C ALA A 11 -5.54 -5.86 31.51
N GLU A 12 -4.70 -6.85 31.17
CA GLU A 12 -3.86 -7.58 32.11
C GLU A 12 -2.69 -6.72 32.64
N ASN A 13 -2.07 -5.92 31.77
CA ASN A 13 -0.97 -5.03 32.13
C ASN A 13 -1.09 -3.69 31.38
N PRO A 14 -1.59 -2.62 32.04
CA PRO A 14 -1.78 -1.32 31.41
C PRO A 14 -0.50 -0.64 30.89
N LYS A 15 0.69 -1.14 31.27
CA LYS A 15 1.97 -0.67 30.72
C LYS A 15 2.20 -1.15 29.28
N LEU A 16 1.57 -2.24 28.87
CA LEU A 16 1.54 -2.69 27.48
C LEU A 16 0.47 -1.89 26.73
N TYR A 17 0.81 -1.33 25.57
CA TYR A 17 -0.09 -0.46 24.81
C TYR A 17 -0.68 0.69 25.66
N PRO A 18 0.17 1.54 26.28
CA PRO A 18 -0.26 2.56 27.24
C PRO A 18 -1.28 3.57 26.68
N HIS A 19 -1.41 3.67 25.36
CA HIS A 19 -2.39 4.53 24.68
C HIS A 19 -3.50 3.76 23.97
N PHE A 20 -3.70 2.48 24.28
CA PHE A 20 -4.77 1.67 23.70
C PHE A 20 -6.14 2.38 23.75
N ASN A 21 -6.51 2.89 24.92
CA ASN A 21 -7.79 3.56 25.15
C ASN A 21 -7.89 4.95 24.51
N SER A 22 -6.78 5.56 24.08
CA SER A 22 -6.81 6.88 23.41
C SER A 22 -7.62 6.83 22.11
N GLY A 23 -7.49 5.73 21.36
CA GLY A 23 -8.20 5.54 20.10
C GLY A 23 -9.72 5.55 20.29
N TYR A 24 -10.23 4.87 21.32
CA TYR A 24 -11.67 4.85 21.61
C TYR A 24 -12.22 6.16 22.16
N ARG A 25 -11.39 6.96 22.84
CA ARG A 25 -11.80 8.30 23.32
C ARG A 25 -11.91 9.30 22.18
N ASN A 26 -10.94 9.28 21.26
CA ASN A 26 -10.83 10.30 20.22
C ASN A 26 -11.59 9.93 18.94
N PHE A 27 -11.83 8.64 18.70
CA PHE A 27 -12.42 8.14 17.47
C PHE A 27 -13.49 7.10 17.76
N GLU A 28 -14.74 7.58 17.86
CA GLU A 28 -15.91 6.73 18.11
C GLU A 28 -16.00 5.56 17.11
N SER A 29 -15.66 5.82 15.85
CA SER A 29 -15.67 4.84 14.75
C SER A 29 -14.73 3.63 14.95
N LEU A 30 -13.78 3.71 15.89
CA LEU A 30 -12.87 2.61 16.22
C LEU A 30 -13.49 1.60 17.19
N LYS A 31 -14.57 1.96 17.89
CA LYS A 31 -15.21 1.05 18.84
C LYS A 31 -15.76 -0.19 18.13
N PRO A 32 -15.77 -1.36 18.79
CA PRO A 32 -16.25 -2.61 18.19
C PRO A 32 -17.64 -2.51 17.55
N LEU A 33 -18.55 -1.75 18.15
CA LEU A 33 -19.92 -1.53 17.65
C LEU A 33 -19.97 -0.96 16.22
N TYR A 34 -19.01 -0.12 15.83
CA TYR A 34 -19.00 0.57 14.54
C TYR A 34 -18.15 -0.11 13.47
N GLN A 35 -17.36 -1.14 13.81
CA GLN A 35 -16.39 -1.76 12.90
C GLN A 35 -17.01 -2.22 11.57
N LYS A 36 -18.22 -2.81 11.61
CA LYS A 36 -18.91 -3.26 10.39
C LYS A 36 -19.27 -2.10 9.47
N ASN A 37 -19.74 -0.99 10.03
CA ASN A 37 -20.11 0.19 9.26
C ASN A 37 -18.88 0.91 8.73
N THR A 38 -17.81 1.01 9.53
CA THR A 38 -16.51 1.54 9.08
C THR A 38 -15.93 0.71 7.94
N ALA A 39 -16.00 -0.62 8.01
CA ALA A 39 -15.58 -1.50 6.93
C ALA A 39 -16.41 -1.30 5.65
N ARG A 40 -17.73 -1.17 5.78
CA ARG A 40 -18.62 -0.86 4.64
C ARG A 40 -18.27 0.49 4.00
N LEU A 41 -18.04 1.53 4.80
CA LEU A 41 -17.65 2.84 4.31
C LEU A 41 -16.31 2.78 3.56
N SER A 42 -15.32 2.05 4.12
CA SER A 42 -14.03 1.84 3.45
C SER A 42 -14.17 1.19 2.07
N LEU A 43 -15.07 0.21 1.93
CA LEU A 43 -15.36 -0.41 0.63
C LEU A 43 -16.00 0.56 -0.36
N MET A 44 -16.92 1.42 0.10
CA MET A 44 -17.54 2.44 -0.74
C MET A 44 -16.50 3.46 -1.22
N LEU A 45 -15.65 3.97 -0.32
CA LEU A 45 -14.57 4.89 -0.67
C LEU A 45 -13.59 4.28 -1.69
N ASN A 46 -13.26 3.00 -1.52
CA ASN A 46 -12.42 2.27 -2.47
C ASN A 46 -13.05 2.16 -3.87
N ALA A 47 -14.36 1.94 -3.95
CA ALA A 47 -15.07 1.92 -5.23
C ALA A 47 -15.07 3.30 -5.91
N GLU A 48 -15.35 4.36 -5.16
CA GLU A 48 -15.32 5.75 -5.66
C GLU A 48 -13.92 6.17 -6.12
N MET A 49 -12.88 5.87 -5.33
CA MET A 49 -11.49 6.15 -5.74
C MET A 49 -11.12 5.44 -7.04
N ARG A 50 -11.56 4.18 -7.23
CA ARG A 50 -11.32 3.45 -8.47
C ARG A 50 -12.02 4.11 -9.66
N ALA A 51 -13.26 4.58 -9.48
CA ALA A 51 -14.00 5.28 -10.53
C ALA A 51 -13.32 6.61 -10.89
N MET A 52 -12.96 7.42 -9.89
CA MET A 52 -12.26 8.69 -10.11
C MET A 52 -10.94 8.50 -10.86
N VAL A 53 -10.14 7.47 -10.52
CA VAL A 53 -8.91 7.17 -11.26
C VAL A 53 -9.18 6.78 -12.71
N ALA A 54 -10.26 6.04 -12.99
CA ALA A 54 -10.64 5.69 -14.35
C ALA A 54 -11.07 6.93 -15.15
N ASP A 55 -11.78 7.86 -14.51
CA ASP A 55 -12.24 9.11 -15.13
C ASP A 55 -11.07 10.04 -15.45
N LEU A 56 -10.18 10.26 -14.48
CA LEU A 56 -8.96 11.06 -14.66
C LEU A 56 -8.06 10.48 -15.76
N ASN A 57 -7.93 9.16 -15.86
CA ASN A 57 -7.16 8.55 -16.94
C ASN A 57 -7.78 8.78 -18.33
N ARG A 58 -9.12 8.91 -18.43
CA ARG A 58 -9.78 9.31 -19.70
C ARG A 58 -9.51 10.77 -20.04
N GLU A 59 -9.54 11.66 -19.03
CA GLU A 59 -9.26 13.09 -19.20
C GLU A 59 -7.81 13.36 -19.60
N LEU A 60 -6.86 12.62 -19.01
CA LEU A 60 -5.43 12.74 -19.31
C LEU A 60 -5.05 12.25 -20.71
N ASN A 61 -5.94 11.54 -21.41
CA ASN A 61 -5.79 11.10 -22.80
C ASN A 61 -4.38 10.56 -23.16
N ASN A 62 -3.81 9.72 -22.29
CA ASN A 62 -2.46 9.15 -22.44
C ASN A 62 -1.32 10.17 -22.44
N SER A 63 -1.36 11.20 -21.56
CA SER A 63 -0.16 11.99 -21.27
C SER A 63 1.00 11.08 -20.84
N ASP A 64 2.08 11.06 -21.63
CA ASP A 64 3.22 10.15 -21.44
C ASP A 64 4.03 10.42 -20.16
N HIS A 65 3.76 11.52 -19.47
CA HIS A 65 4.56 11.99 -18.33
C HIS A 65 3.94 11.69 -16.96
N VAL A 66 2.64 11.38 -16.89
CA VAL A 66 1.94 11.13 -15.62
C VAL A 66 0.98 9.95 -15.79
N ARG A 67 1.05 9.00 -14.85
CA ARG A 67 0.16 7.84 -14.79
C ARG A 67 -0.52 7.77 -13.42
N ILE A 68 -1.84 7.65 -13.42
CA ILE A 68 -2.64 7.54 -12.19
C ILE A 68 -3.10 6.10 -12.03
N GLU A 69 -2.81 5.50 -10.88
CA GLU A 69 -3.09 4.10 -10.60
C GLU A 69 -3.90 3.95 -9.31
N TYR A 70 -4.90 3.09 -9.36
CA TYR A 70 -5.67 2.68 -8.19
C TYR A 70 -5.17 1.31 -7.70
N SER A 71 -4.99 1.17 -6.38
CA SER A 71 -4.64 -0.11 -5.76
C SER A 71 -5.38 -0.31 -4.45
N ASN A 72 -5.96 -1.51 -4.28
CA ASN A 72 -6.51 -1.98 -3.01
C ASN A 72 -5.61 -3.03 -2.34
N ALA A 73 -4.32 -3.09 -2.68
CA ALA A 73 -3.43 -4.13 -2.18
C ALA A 73 -3.35 -4.18 -0.66
N LEU A 74 -3.40 -3.01 0.00
CA LEU A 74 -3.30 -2.91 1.45
C LEU A 74 -4.49 -3.55 2.18
N THR A 75 -5.66 -3.65 1.55
CA THR A 75 -6.85 -4.26 2.17
C THR A 75 -6.79 -5.79 2.20
N LYS A 76 -5.80 -6.39 1.52
CA LYS A 76 -5.66 -7.85 1.38
C LYS A 76 -4.59 -8.45 2.29
N ILE A 77 -3.89 -7.59 3.04
CA ILE A 77 -2.80 -8.01 3.93
C ILE A 77 -3.38 -8.55 5.22
N ASP A 78 -2.86 -9.69 5.67
CA ASP A 78 -3.18 -10.17 7.00
C ASP A 78 -2.36 -9.43 8.06
N LEU A 79 -3.02 -8.55 8.81
CA LEU A 79 -2.48 -7.84 9.97
C LEU A 79 -2.98 -8.47 11.29
N SER A 80 -3.23 -9.79 11.29
CA SER A 80 -3.72 -10.51 12.47
C SER A 80 -2.69 -10.75 13.55
N HIS A 81 -1.42 -10.45 13.28
CA HIS A 81 -0.25 -10.62 14.14
C HIS A 81 0.05 -9.39 15.01
N LEU A 82 0.39 -9.60 16.29
CA LEU A 82 0.62 -8.52 17.27
C LEU A 82 1.85 -7.69 16.97
N GLU A 83 2.92 -8.31 16.49
CA GLU A 83 4.19 -7.68 16.12
C GLU A 83 4.04 -6.67 14.98
N LEU A 84 2.94 -6.73 14.22
CA LEU A 84 2.62 -5.79 13.16
C LEU A 84 1.89 -4.53 13.67
N LEU A 85 1.50 -4.48 14.94
CA LEU A 85 0.86 -3.33 15.57
C LEU A 85 1.85 -2.52 16.42
N ASN A 86 1.65 -1.21 16.45
CA ASN A 86 2.43 -0.31 17.27
C ASN A 86 2.26 -0.64 18.76
N ALA A 87 3.38 -0.76 19.48
CA ALA A 87 3.42 -1.13 20.89
C ALA A 87 2.84 -0.07 21.85
N VAL A 88 2.57 1.15 21.35
CA VAL A 88 2.02 2.26 22.13
C VAL A 88 0.50 2.26 22.10
N ASP A 89 -0.11 2.07 20.92
CA ASP A 89 -1.55 2.29 20.73
C ASP A 89 -2.33 1.10 20.17
N ALA A 90 -1.64 0.03 19.74
CA ALA A 90 -2.23 -1.14 19.10
C ALA A 90 -3.16 -0.82 17.91
N TRP A 91 -2.90 0.31 17.23
CA TRP A 91 -3.68 0.77 16.09
C TRP A 91 -2.82 1.00 14.87
N HIS A 92 -1.80 1.85 14.98
CA HIS A 92 -0.91 2.10 13.86
C HIS A 92 -0.07 0.87 13.56
N PRO A 93 0.41 0.70 12.31
CA PRO A 93 1.39 -0.32 12.01
C PRO A 93 2.67 -0.12 12.84
N SER A 94 3.30 -1.21 13.25
CA SER A 94 4.67 -1.18 13.76
C SER A 94 5.67 -0.94 12.63
N ILE A 95 6.96 -0.91 12.96
CA ILE A 95 8.04 -0.92 11.94
C ILE A 95 7.88 -2.13 11.00
N GLU A 96 7.65 -3.33 11.55
CA GLU A 96 7.44 -4.54 10.76
C GLU A 96 6.12 -4.49 9.99
N GLY A 97 5.05 -3.95 10.60
CA GLY A 97 3.79 -3.68 9.91
C GLY A 97 3.97 -2.78 8.68
N HIS A 98 4.75 -1.70 8.82
CA HIS A 98 5.08 -0.80 7.71
C HIS A 98 5.88 -1.50 6.60
N LYS A 99 6.82 -2.39 6.94
CA LYS A 99 7.57 -3.17 5.92
C LYS A 99 6.63 -4.07 5.12
N VAL A 100 5.69 -4.75 5.78
CA VAL A 100 4.69 -5.59 5.11
C VAL A 100 3.80 -4.76 4.18
N LEU A 101 3.32 -3.60 4.66
CA LEU A 101 2.52 -2.67 3.87
C LEU A 101 3.29 -2.16 2.64
N ALA A 102 4.54 -1.75 2.82
CA ALA A 102 5.40 -1.25 1.75
C ALA A 102 5.66 -2.33 0.69
N GLN A 103 5.95 -3.56 1.12
CA GLN A 103 6.16 -4.68 0.19
C GLN A 103 4.90 -4.98 -0.63
N ALA A 104 3.74 -4.97 0.00
CA ALA A 104 2.46 -5.19 -0.68
C ALA A 104 2.14 -4.06 -1.67
N ALA A 105 2.35 -2.80 -1.28
CA ALA A 105 2.19 -1.66 -2.16
C ALA A 105 3.13 -1.76 -3.38
N PHE A 106 4.41 -2.06 -3.14
CA PHE A 106 5.39 -2.23 -4.21
C PHE A 106 5.02 -3.36 -5.16
N ASN A 107 4.62 -4.52 -4.65
CA ASN A 107 4.21 -5.66 -5.49
C ASN A 107 3.01 -5.33 -6.38
N ALA A 108 2.06 -4.55 -5.86
CA ALA A 108 0.87 -4.15 -6.61
C ALA A 108 1.18 -3.10 -7.68
N LEU A 109 2.07 -2.14 -7.38
CA LEU A 109 2.42 -1.06 -8.30
C LEU A 109 3.49 -1.48 -9.32
N ARG A 110 4.38 -2.42 -8.99
CA ARG A 110 5.53 -2.79 -9.83
C ARG A 110 5.18 -3.01 -11.31
N PRO A 111 4.09 -3.70 -11.70
CA PRO A 111 3.74 -3.86 -13.11
C PRO A 111 3.45 -2.54 -13.83
N SER A 112 2.88 -1.54 -13.16
CA SER A 112 2.58 -0.23 -13.76
C SER A 112 3.80 0.69 -13.81
N LEU A 113 4.88 0.39 -13.07
CA LEU A 113 6.11 1.19 -13.03
C LEU A 113 7.13 0.84 -14.13
N VAL A 114 6.81 -0.06 -15.07
CA VAL A 114 7.74 -0.49 -16.14
C VAL A 114 8.25 0.70 -16.97
N PHE A 115 7.42 1.72 -17.20
CA PHE A 115 7.82 2.92 -17.94
C PHE A 115 8.94 3.72 -17.24
N LEU A 116 9.05 3.61 -15.91
CA LEU A 116 10.13 4.21 -15.11
C LEU A 116 11.42 3.39 -15.15
N ARG A 117 11.42 2.21 -15.78
CA ARG A 117 12.57 1.29 -15.85
C ARG A 117 13.10 0.84 -14.48
N ILE A 118 12.27 0.92 -13.45
CA ILE A 118 12.61 0.46 -12.10
C ILE A 118 12.61 -1.08 -12.11
N GLY A 119 13.79 -1.68 -11.86
CA GLY A 119 13.95 -3.14 -11.78
C GLY A 119 14.15 -3.87 -13.11
N THR A 120 14.19 -3.16 -14.24
CA THR A 120 14.63 -3.72 -15.52
C THR A 120 16.16 -3.66 -15.62
N LYS A 121 16.84 -4.79 -15.86
CA LYS A 121 18.27 -4.80 -16.22
C LYS A 121 18.45 -3.87 -17.43
N PRO A 122 19.49 -3.01 -17.46
CA PRO A 122 19.74 -2.18 -18.63
C PRO A 122 19.88 -3.09 -19.85
N MET A 123 19.04 -2.85 -20.86
CA MET A 123 19.23 -3.45 -22.17
C MET A 123 20.62 -3.04 -22.66
N ILE A 124 21.54 -4.01 -22.75
CA ILE A 124 22.78 -3.85 -23.50
C ILE A 124 22.34 -3.55 -24.93
N LYS A 125 22.48 -2.29 -25.37
CA LYS A 125 22.27 -1.95 -26.79
C LYS A 125 23.25 -2.81 -27.60
N PRO A 126 22.79 -3.55 -28.64
CA PRO A 126 23.72 -4.19 -29.56
C PRO A 126 24.62 -3.11 -30.14
N ARG A 127 25.95 -3.29 -30.03
CA ARG A 127 26.88 -2.46 -30.79
C ARG A 127 26.50 -2.60 -32.25
N LEU A 128 26.13 -1.49 -32.89
CA LEU A 128 26.06 -1.41 -34.34
C LEU A 128 27.44 -1.82 -34.87
N GLN A 129 27.51 -3.01 -35.48
CA GLN A 129 28.68 -3.39 -36.26
C GLN A 129 28.71 -2.47 -37.47
N VAL A 130 29.65 -1.52 -37.45
CA VAL A 130 29.94 -0.70 -38.62
C VAL A 130 30.59 -1.64 -39.62
N SER A 131 29.82 -2.07 -40.63
CA SER A 131 30.34 -2.79 -41.78
C SER A 131 31.22 -1.85 -42.60
N ASN A 132 32.52 -2.12 -42.62
CA ASN A 132 33.48 -1.43 -43.49
C ASN A 132 33.24 -1.86 -44.94
N TYR A 133 32.36 -1.17 -45.65
CA TYR A 133 32.29 -1.25 -47.10
C TYR A 133 33.47 -0.47 -47.69
N GLN A 134 34.55 -1.19 -48.05
CA GLN A 134 35.57 -0.67 -48.95
C GLN A 134 35.08 -0.84 -50.39
N ALA A 135 34.75 0.27 -51.04
CA ALA A 135 34.58 0.31 -52.49
C ALA A 135 35.95 0.15 -53.15
N ARG A 136 36.14 -0.92 -53.93
CA ARG A 136 37.27 -1.04 -54.87
C ARG A 136 36.86 -0.37 -56.18
N GLN A 137 37.69 0.57 -56.63
CA GLN A 137 37.72 1.05 -58.01
C GLN A 137 38.38 0.01 -58.91
#